data_AF-D7MQ76-F1
#
_entry.id   AF-D7MQ76-F1
#
_cell.length_a   1.000
_cell.length_b   1.000
_cell.length_c   1.000
_cell.angle_alpha   90.00
_cell.angle_beta   90.00
_cell.angle_gamma   90.00
#
_symmetry.space_group_name_H-M   'P 1'
#
loop_
_entity.id
_entity.type
_entity.pdbx_description
1 polymer ?
#
loop_
_entity_poly.entity_id
_entity_poly.type
_entity_poly.pdbx_seq_one_letter_code
_entity_poly.pdbx_strand_id
1 'polypeptide(L)' 'MSRFHSTGYSKEEDKFLCQVYIEISQDPITGVYQSSDRFWDRVAESFENGKNPTWSERSKKSLRC' A
#
# COMPACT_ATOMS: atom_id res chain seq x y z
N MET A 1 15.16 20.18 10.72
CA MET A 1 14.78 18.92 10.06
C MET A 1 13.66 19.23 9.08
N SER A 2 13.97 19.29 7.79
CA SER A 2 12.96 19.57 6.76
C SER A 2 11.99 18.40 6.71
N ARG A 3 10.72 18.63 7.04
CA ARG A 3 9.65 17.69 6.74
C ARG A 3 9.50 17.67 5.23
N PHE A 4 9.99 16.61 4.58
CA PHE A 4 9.55 16.31 3.23
C PHE A 4 8.05 16.08 3.31
N HIS A 5 7.27 17.06 2.84
CA HIS A 5 5.85 16.86 2.64
C HIS A 5 5.74 15.71 1.63
N SER A 6 5.04 14.64 2.02
CA SER A 6 4.68 13.59 1.09
C SER A 6 3.90 14.24 -0.04
N THR A 7 4.45 14.17 -1.26
CA THR A 7 3.74 14.51 -2.49
C THR A 7 2.42 13.72 -2.51
N GLY A 8 1.35 14.35 -2.99
CA GLY A 8 0.06 13.65 -3.13
C GLY A 8 0.20 12.40 -3.99
N TYR A 9 -0.77 11.50 -3.89
CA TYR A 9 -0.81 10.33 -4.76
C TYR A 9 -1.05 10.77 -6.21
N SER A 10 -0.30 10.20 -7.14
CA SER A 10 -0.63 10.31 -8.57
C SER A 10 -1.79 9.38 -8.92
N LYS A 11 -2.45 9.60 -10.07
CA LYS A 11 -3.54 8.74 -10.52
C LYS A 11 -3.08 7.30 -10.76
N GLU A 12 -1.86 7.15 -11.26
CA GLU A 12 -1.25 5.85 -11.54
C GLU A 12 -0.89 5.13 -10.23
N GLU A 13 -0.38 5.89 -9.25
CA GLU A 13 -0.09 5.39 -7.91
C GLU A 13 -1.36 4.95 -7.17
N ASP A 14 -2.44 5.72 -7.25
CA ASP A 14 -3.76 5.36 -6.69
C ASP A 14 -4.32 4.09 -7.33
N LYS A 15 -4.27 3.99 -8.67
CA LYS A 15 -4.70 2.77 -9.38
C LYS A 15 -3.93 1.55 -8.91
N PHE A 16 -2.62 1.69 -8.75
CA PHE A 16 -1.77 0.60 -8.29
C PHE A 16 -2.11 0.20 -6.85
N LEU A 17 -2.32 1.16 -5.95
CA LEU A 17 -2.75 0.89 -4.57
C LEU A 17 -4.10 0.15 -4.54
N CYS A 18 -5.07 0.56 -5.35
CA CYS A 18 -6.35 -0.13 -5.48
C CYS A 18 -6.18 -1.58 -5.96
N GLN A 19 -5.31 -1.81 -6.93
CA GLN A 19 -5.03 -3.17 -7.44
C GLN A 19 -4.44 -4.06 -6.35
N VAL A 20 -3.39 -3.58 -5.65
CA VAL A 20 -2.76 -4.30 -4.53
C VAL A 20 -3.77 -4.62 -3.44
N TYR A 21 -4.62 -3.65 -3.07
CA TYR A 21 -5.66 -3.85 -2.08
C TYR A 21 -6.61 -4.98 -2.48
N ILE A 22 -7.09 -4.99 -3.74
CA ILE A 22 -8.01 -6.01 -4.25
C ILE A 22 -7.34 -7.39 -4.18
N GLU A 23 -6.11 -7.52 -4.67
CA GLU A 23 -5.36 -8.78 -4.67
C GLU A 23 -5.19 -9.35 -3.26
N ILE A 24 -4.79 -8.53 -2.29
CA ILE A 24 -4.62 -8.97 -0.89
C ILE A 24 -5.97 -9.27 -0.23
N SER A 25 -7.02 -8.52 -0.55
CA SER A 25 -8.37 -8.74 0.01
C SER A 25 -9.03 -10.03 -0.49
N GLN A 26 -8.67 -10.47 -1.69
CA GLN A 26 -9.22 -11.66 -2.34
C GLN A 26 -8.33 -12.90 -2.17
N ASP A 27 -7.17 -12.78 -1.53
CA ASP A 27 -6.25 -13.90 -1.28
C ASP A 27 -6.95 -14.97 -0.40
N PRO A 28 -7.25 -16.16 -0.95
CA PRO A 28 -8.00 -17.19 -0.23
C PRO A 28 -7.17 -17.92 0.83
N ILE A 29 -5.84 -17.81 0.80
CA ILE A 29 -4.91 -18.53 1.70
C ILE A 29 -4.77 -17.76 3.01
N THR A 30 -4.75 -16.44 2.93
CA THR A 30 -4.42 -15.54 4.06
C THR A 30 -5.52 -14.52 4.36
N GLY A 31 -6.58 -14.47 3.54
CA GLY A 31 -7.72 -13.58 3.71
C GLY A 31 -8.59 -13.90 4.94
N VAL A 32 -8.61 -15.15 5.39
CA VAL A 32 -9.48 -15.59 6.48
C VAL A 32 -8.79 -15.44 7.84
N TYR A 33 -9.44 -14.75 8.79
CA TYR A 33 -8.96 -14.51 10.16
C TYR A 33 -7.68 -13.67 10.32
N GLN A 34 -7.22 -12.93 9.29
CA GLN A 34 -6.13 -11.99 9.47
C GLN A 34 -6.57 -10.74 10.25
N SER A 35 -5.68 -10.22 11.10
CA SER A 35 -5.91 -8.93 11.75
C SER A 35 -5.83 -7.79 10.72
N SER A 36 -6.54 -6.68 10.99
CA SER A 36 -6.45 -5.49 10.14
C SER A 36 -5.01 -4.99 10.02
N ASP A 37 -4.20 -5.07 11.08
CA ASP A 37 -2.81 -4.64 11.05
C ASP A 37 -1.98 -5.49 10.08
N ARG A 38 -2.13 -6.82 10.15
CA ARG A 38 -1.43 -7.76 9.26
C ARG A 38 -1.87 -7.62 7.80
N PHE A 39 -3.14 -7.31 7.56
CA PHE A 39 -3.62 -6.97 6.23
C PHE A 39 -2.87 -5.76 5.67
N TRP A 40 -2.78 -4.67 6.44
CA TRP A 40 -2.11 -3.44 6.00
C TRP A 40 -0.58 -3.58 5.91
N ASP A 41 0.04 -4.45 6.70
CA ASP A 41 1.46 -4.81 6.54
C ASP A 41 1.71 -5.42 5.16
N ARG A 42 0.84 -6.34 4.73
CA ARG A 42 0.95 -6.98 3.42
C ARG A 42 0.67 -6.03 2.27
N VAL A 43 -0.32 -5.14 2.42
CA VAL A 43 -0.57 -4.08 1.44
C VAL A 43 0.66 -3.17 1.32
N ALA A 44 1.28 -2.79 2.44
CA ALA A 44 2.48 -1.95 2.43
C ALA A 44 3.68 -2.64 1.77
N GLU A 45 3.92 -3.90 2.11
CA GLU A 45 5.00 -4.70 1.51
C GLU A 45 4.78 -4.92 0.01
N SER A 46 3.57 -5.31 -0.40
CA SER A 46 3.24 -5.55 -1.80
C SER A 46 3.29 -4.26 -2.63
N PHE A 47 2.81 -3.14 -2.08
CA PHE A 47 2.91 -1.84 -2.71
C PHE A 47 4.38 -1.42 -2.91
N GLU A 48 5.19 -1.49 -1.86
CA GLU A 48 6.60 -1.08 -1.93
C GLU A 48 7.42 -1.96 -2.88
N ASN A 49 7.12 -3.26 -2.94
CA ASN A 49 7.81 -4.19 -3.84
C ASN A 49 7.41 -4.03 -5.32
N GLY A 50 6.18 -3.61 -5.60
CA GLY A 50 5.66 -3.49 -6.97
C GLY A 50 5.53 -2.06 -7.50
N LYS A 51 5.77 -1.04 -6.68
CA LYS A 51 5.65 0.36 -7.10
C LYS A 51 6.64 0.70 -8.20
N ASN A 52 6.32 1.76 -8.95
CA ASN A 52 7.30 2.37 -9.84
C ASN A 52 8.45 2.98 -9.00
N PRO A 53 9.73 2.74 -9.35
CA PRO A 53 10.88 3.29 -8.62
C PRO A 53 10.92 4.83 -8.56
N THR A 54 10.21 5.51 -9.45
CA THR A 54 10.08 6.98 -9.45
C THR A 54 9.10 7.51 -8.40
N TRP A 55 8.25 6.65 -7.83
CA TRP A 55 7.31 7.03 -6.79
C TRP A 55 7.96 7.07 -5.42
N SER A 56 7.52 8.00 -4.59
CA SER A 56 8.01 8.14 -3.22
C SER A 56 7.66 6.92 -2.38
N GLU A 57 8.49 6.64 -1.37
CA GLU A 57 8.14 5.66 -0.33
C GLU A 57 6.87 6.09 0.41
N ARG A 58 6.00 5.11 0.66
CA ARG A 58 4.75 5.31 1.40
C ARG A 58 4.79 4.52 2.69
N SER A 59 4.52 5.19 3.80
CA SER A 59 4.35 4.50 5.08
C SER A 59 3.02 3.76 5.12
N LYS A 60 2.92 2.68 5.91
CA LYS A 60 1.65 1.98 6.19
C LYS A 60 0.52 2.94 6.60
N LYS A 61 0.86 3.98 7.38
CA LYS A 61 -0.09 5.02 7.79
C LYS A 61 -0.64 5.82 6.60
N SER A 62 0.21 6.14 5.62
CA SER A 62 -0.21 6.84 4.39
C SER A 62 -1.12 5.98 3.53
N LEU A 63 -0.85 4.67 3.45
CA LEU A 63 -1.62 3.72 2.63
C LEU A 63 -3.00 3.39 3.23
N ARG A 64 -3.13 3.42 4.56
CA ARG A 64 -4.37 3.11 5.27
C ARG A 64 -5.44 4.22 5.16
N CYS A 65 -5.01 5.46 4.85
CA CYS A 65 -5.78 6.70 4.98
C CYS A 65 -6.18 7.02 6.43
#